data_AF-L9JBW6-F1
#
_entry.id   AF-L9JBW6-F1
#
_cell.length_a   1.000
_cell.length_b   1.000
_cell.length_c   1.000
_cell.angle_alpha   90.00
_cell.angle_beta   90.00
_cell.angle_gamma   90.00
#
_symmetry.space_group_name_H-M   'P 1'
#
loop_
_entity.id
_entity.type
_entity.pdbx_description
1 polymer ?
#
loop_
_entity_poly.entity_id
_entity_poly.type
_entity_poly.pdbx_seq_one_letter_code
_entity_poly.pdbx_strand_id
1 'polypeptide(L)'
;MEMMRSLRHINIDHLHVGWYLSAYYGSFVTQALPDSQFSYQHAIEESFILTYDPIKTAQGSLSLKAYRLTPKLMEVCKEKDFSPEALKKTNITFEHMFEEVPIIIKNSHLINVLMWELEKKSAVADKHDLLSLASSDHLRKNLQLLMDRVDEMSQDIVKYNTYTRNISKQQQQKHQYQPRRQQENVQRQSRGEPLLPEEDLSKPFKPPQPPGRMETLLIAGQINTYCQNIKEYREPGVVPGVLTSLPYVYPAFVS
;
A
#
# COMPACT_ATOMS: atom_id res chain seq x y z
N MET A 1 -20.78 20.22 -5.71
CA MET A 1 -20.66 21.69 -5.51
C MET A 1 -21.78 22.29 -4.67
N GLU A 2 -23.01 21.77 -4.70
CA GLU A 2 -24.12 22.28 -3.89
C GLU A 2 -23.93 22.09 -2.37
N MET A 3 -23.43 20.93 -1.94
CA MET A 3 -23.11 20.68 -0.52
C MET A 3 -22.11 21.71 0.05
N MET A 4 -21.09 22.08 -0.73
CA MET A 4 -20.09 23.09 -0.32
C MET A 4 -20.66 24.50 -0.26
N ARG A 5 -21.74 24.79 -1.01
CA ARG A 5 -22.48 26.04 -0.87
C ARG A 5 -23.31 25.99 0.40
N SER A 6 -23.99 24.89 0.70
CA SER A 6 -24.79 24.75 1.92
C SER A 6 -23.95 24.91 3.19
N LEU A 7 -22.74 24.35 3.23
CA LEU A 7 -21.82 24.53 4.38
C LEU A 7 -21.43 25.99 4.60
N ARG A 8 -21.23 26.76 3.52
CA ARG A 8 -20.97 28.22 3.60
C ARG A 8 -22.14 28.99 4.20
N HIS A 9 -23.38 28.62 3.92
CA HIS A 9 -24.55 29.28 4.49
C HIS A 9 -24.69 29.02 6.00
N ILE A 10 -24.13 27.92 6.50
CA ILE A 10 -24.17 27.53 7.92
C ILE A 10 -22.92 28.06 8.67
N ASN A 11 -22.08 28.89 8.02
CA ASN A 11 -20.81 29.40 8.56
C ASN A 11 -19.84 28.30 8.99
N ILE A 12 -19.86 27.15 8.32
CA ILE A 12 -18.91 26.06 8.52
C ILE A 12 -17.83 26.14 7.45
N ASP A 13 -16.59 25.83 7.83
CA ASP A 13 -15.47 25.74 6.89
C ASP A 13 -15.75 24.67 5.82
N HIS A 14 -15.40 24.99 4.57
CA HIS A 14 -15.67 24.17 3.38
C HIS A 14 -14.39 23.83 2.62
N LEU A 15 -13.22 24.05 3.25
CA LEU A 15 -11.94 23.65 2.71
C LEU A 15 -11.86 22.11 2.66
N HIS A 16 -11.67 21.58 1.44
CA HIS A 16 -11.53 20.15 1.21
C HIS A 16 -10.08 19.73 1.45
N VAL A 17 -9.74 19.23 2.64
CA VAL A 17 -8.35 18.87 3.01
C VAL A 17 -8.00 17.40 2.78
N GLY A 18 -8.91 16.60 2.22
CA GLY A 18 -8.70 15.18 2.01
C GLY A 18 -10.02 14.41 1.87
N TRP A 19 -9.92 13.09 1.83
CA TRP A 19 -11.06 12.20 1.68
C TRP A 19 -10.92 10.98 2.59
N TYR A 20 -12.03 10.29 2.84
CA TYR A 20 -12.06 9.10 3.68
C TYR A 20 -12.42 7.87 2.85
N LEU A 21 -11.88 6.72 3.26
CA LEU A 21 -12.15 5.43 2.67
C LEU A 21 -12.46 4.42 3.77
N SER A 22 -13.60 3.76 3.68
CA SER A 22 -13.86 2.56 4.47
C SER A 22 -13.28 1.35 3.75
N ALA A 23 -12.30 0.69 4.36
CA ALA A 23 -11.67 -0.49 3.80
C ALA A 23 -11.81 -1.67 4.76
N TYR A 24 -12.28 -2.80 4.24
CA TYR A 24 -12.40 -4.03 5.03
C TYR A 24 -11.04 -4.73 5.11
N TYR A 25 -10.67 -5.20 6.31
CA TYR A 25 -9.51 -6.06 6.54
C TYR A 25 -8.17 -5.45 6.10
N GLY A 26 -8.07 -4.12 5.97
CA GLY A 26 -6.85 -3.47 5.47
C GLY A 26 -6.62 -3.57 3.96
N SER A 27 -7.61 -3.97 3.16
CA SER A 27 -7.54 -3.91 1.69
C SER A 27 -7.78 -2.48 1.18
N PHE A 28 -6.93 -1.52 1.56
CA PHE A 28 -7.09 -0.11 1.15
C PHE A 28 -6.21 0.27 -0.05
N VAL A 29 -5.07 -0.39 -0.25
CA VAL A 29 -4.06 0.03 -1.25
C VAL A 29 -4.42 -0.47 -2.67
N THR A 30 -5.49 0.04 -3.28
CA THR A 30 -5.81 -0.26 -4.69
C THR A 30 -5.01 0.63 -5.64
N GLN A 31 -4.79 0.22 -6.89
CA GLN A 31 -4.11 1.06 -7.91
C GLN A 31 -4.76 2.43 -8.12
N ALA A 32 -6.08 2.51 -7.98
CA ALA A 32 -6.81 3.77 -8.11
C ALA A 32 -6.56 4.75 -6.95
N LEU A 33 -6.08 4.26 -5.79
CA LEU A 33 -5.88 5.10 -4.60
C LEU A 33 -4.70 6.06 -4.78
N PRO A 34 -3.48 5.64 -5.19
CA PRO A 34 -2.41 6.56 -5.53
C PRO A 34 -2.80 7.59 -6.58
N ASP A 35 -3.53 7.20 -7.63
CA ASP A 35 -3.96 8.11 -8.70
C ASP A 35 -4.92 9.19 -8.19
N SER A 36 -5.90 8.77 -7.37
CA SER A 36 -6.85 9.69 -6.73
C SER A 36 -6.13 10.61 -5.76
N GLN A 37 -5.24 10.04 -4.93
CA GLN A 37 -4.47 10.82 -3.96
C GLN A 37 -3.54 11.82 -4.62
N PHE A 38 -2.88 11.42 -5.71
CA PHE A 38 -2.04 12.30 -6.51
C PHE A 38 -2.83 13.50 -7.03
N SER A 39 -4.05 13.29 -7.54
CA SER A 39 -4.90 14.38 -8.01
C SER A 39 -5.27 15.35 -6.88
N TYR A 40 -5.66 14.84 -5.72
CA TYR A 40 -5.99 15.69 -4.57
C TYR A 40 -4.77 16.40 -3.99
N GLN A 41 -3.63 15.72 -3.92
CA GLN A 41 -2.39 16.27 -3.38
C GLN A 41 -1.71 17.26 -4.34
N HIS A 42 -1.99 17.15 -5.64
CA HIS A 42 -1.61 18.16 -6.63
C HIS A 42 -2.44 19.45 -6.50
N ALA A 43 -3.73 19.33 -6.18
CA ALA A 43 -4.58 20.48 -5.93
C ALA A 43 -4.28 21.13 -4.56
N ILE A 44 -3.95 20.32 -3.55
CA ILE A 44 -3.78 20.74 -2.15
C ILE A 44 -2.61 19.95 -1.55
N GLU A 45 -1.52 20.62 -1.23
CA GLU A 45 -0.28 19.96 -0.78
C GLU A 45 -0.44 19.13 0.50
N GLU A 46 -1.35 19.54 1.39
CA GLU A 46 -1.61 18.92 2.69
C GLU A 46 -2.73 17.85 2.65
N SER A 47 -3.10 17.36 1.46
CA SER A 47 -4.12 16.31 1.32
C SER A 47 -3.73 15.02 2.04
N PHE A 48 -4.67 14.44 2.80
CA PHE A 48 -4.53 13.14 3.45
C PHE A 48 -5.71 12.20 3.17
N ILE A 49 -5.49 10.91 3.39
CA ILE A 49 -6.52 9.87 3.31
C ILE A 49 -6.79 9.35 4.71
N LEU A 50 -8.06 9.35 5.12
CA LEU A 50 -8.48 8.67 6.34
C LEU A 50 -9.06 7.29 6.01
N THR A 51 -8.34 6.23 6.41
CA THR A 51 -8.80 4.85 6.27
C THR A 51 -9.49 4.40 7.56
N TYR A 52 -10.75 3.99 7.44
CA TYR A 52 -11.54 3.44 8.53
C TYR A 52 -11.83 1.95 8.29
N ASP A 53 -11.51 1.10 9.27
CA ASP A 53 -11.87 -0.32 9.23
C ASP A 53 -13.07 -0.59 10.18
N PRO A 54 -14.28 -0.78 9.64
CA PRO A 54 -15.47 -1.02 10.46
C PRO A 54 -15.42 -2.37 11.18
N ILE A 55 -14.70 -3.37 10.63
CA ILE A 55 -14.67 -4.72 11.21
C ILE A 55 -13.76 -4.74 12.43
N LYS A 56 -12.59 -4.11 12.35
CA LYS A 56 -11.72 -3.94 13.51
C LYS A 56 -12.39 -3.09 14.60
N THR A 57 -13.09 -2.02 14.20
CA THR A 57 -13.81 -1.16 15.15
C THR A 57 -14.95 -1.90 15.86
N ALA A 58 -15.67 -2.78 15.13
CA ALA A 58 -16.67 -3.66 15.73
C ALA A 58 -16.08 -4.69 16.73
N GLN A 59 -14.78 -5.01 16.62
CA GLN A 59 -14.07 -5.89 17.55
C GLN A 59 -13.53 -5.16 18.78
N GLY A 60 -13.82 -3.86 18.92
CA GLY A 60 -13.55 -3.08 20.12
C GLY A 60 -12.37 -2.12 20.02
N SER A 61 -11.48 -2.25 19.04
CA SER A 61 -10.39 -1.28 18.83
C SER A 61 -10.70 -0.32 17.68
N LEU A 62 -10.71 0.99 17.97
CA LEU A 62 -10.91 2.02 16.95
C LEU A 62 -9.72 2.04 15.99
N SER A 63 -9.90 1.46 14.80
CA SER A 63 -8.87 1.42 13.76
C SER A 63 -9.08 2.56 12.76
N LEU A 64 -8.46 3.70 13.06
CA LEU A 64 -8.34 4.84 12.16
C LEU A 64 -6.89 5.02 11.78
N LYS A 65 -6.60 5.04 10.48
CA LYS A 65 -5.25 5.31 9.97
C LYS A 65 -5.30 6.45 8.98
N ALA A 66 -4.43 7.44 9.16
CA ALA A 66 -4.30 8.56 8.24
C ALA A 66 -3.01 8.38 7.43
N TYR A 67 -3.12 8.41 6.12
CA TYR A 67 -2.01 8.23 5.19
C TYR A 67 -1.82 9.47 4.33
N ARG A 68 -0.56 9.82 4.09
CA ARG A 68 -0.14 10.83 3.12
C ARG A 68 0.82 10.20 2.11
N LEU A 69 0.80 10.69 0.87
CA LEU A 69 1.77 10.26 -0.13
C LEU A 69 3.09 11.03 0.04
N THR A 70 4.20 10.30 0.01
CA THR A 70 5.54 10.88 0.12
C THR A 70 5.84 11.80 -1.08
N PRO A 71 6.50 12.96 -0.89
CA PRO A 71 6.85 13.88 -1.98
C PRO A 71 7.68 13.21 -3.09
N LYS A 72 8.54 12.24 -2.74
CA LYS A 72 9.32 11.45 -3.71
C LYS A 72 8.45 10.70 -4.71
N LEU A 73 7.29 10.21 -4.26
CA LEU A 73 6.37 9.48 -5.13
C LEU A 73 5.52 10.44 -5.97
N MET A 74 5.23 11.64 -5.45
CA MET A 74 4.60 12.71 -6.22
C MET A 74 5.44 13.11 -7.43
N GLU A 75 6.77 13.20 -7.30
CA GLU A 75 7.67 13.51 -8.42
C GLU A 75 7.62 12.43 -9.50
N VAL A 76 7.71 11.15 -9.11
CA VAL A 76 7.63 10.01 -10.04
C VAL A 76 6.26 9.91 -10.73
N CYS A 77 5.17 10.15 -10.00
CA CYS A 77 3.82 10.18 -10.56
C CYS A 77 3.61 11.36 -11.53
N LYS A 78 4.26 12.51 -11.29
CA LYS A 78 4.20 13.67 -12.18
C LYS A 78 4.90 13.40 -13.52
N GLU A 79 6.02 12.67 -13.48
CA GLU A 79 6.78 12.28 -14.68
C GLU A 79 6.11 11.14 -15.45
N LYS A 80 5.14 10.41 -14.83
CA LYS A 80 4.49 9.21 -15.38
C LYS A 80 5.46 8.09 -15.78
N ASP A 81 6.70 8.18 -15.32
CA ASP A 81 7.77 7.24 -15.66
C ASP A 81 7.80 6.10 -14.64
N PHE A 82 6.89 5.13 -14.80
CA PHE A 82 6.93 3.86 -14.05
C PHE A 82 8.00 2.88 -14.58
N SER A 83 9.05 3.41 -15.20
CA SER A 83 10.17 2.62 -15.70
C SER A 83 10.96 2.04 -14.52
N PRO A 84 11.39 0.77 -14.59
CA PRO A 84 12.21 0.16 -13.54
C PRO A 84 13.53 0.89 -13.32
N GLU A 85 14.00 1.68 -14.28
CA GLU A 85 15.21 2.49 -14.16
C GLU A 85 14.99 3.76 -13.35
N ALA A 86 13.85 4.44 -13.55
CA ALA A 86 13.47 5.61 -12.75
C ALA A 86 13.26 5.20 -11.28
N LEU A 87 12.61 4.06 -11.07
CA LEU A 87 12.32 3.53 -9.73
C LEU A 87 13.58 3.03 -9.00
N LYS A 88 14.57 2.51 -9.75
CA LYS A 88 15.91 2.21 -9.20
C LYS A 88 16.72 3.46 -8.85
N LYS A 89 16.58 4.55 -9.61
CA LYS A 89 17.26 5.81 -9.33
C LYS A 89 16.69 6.49 -8.08
N THR A 90 15.38 6.40 -7.87
CA THR A 90 14.70 7.03 -6.74
C THR A 90 14.67 6.16 -5.46
N ASN A 91 15.08 4.88 -5.53
CA ASN A 91 15.10 3.93 -4.41
C ASN A 91 13.80 3.92 -3.60
N ILE A 92 12.65 3.92 -4.28
CA ILE A 92 11.34 3.88 -3.61
C ILE A 92 11.07 2.45 -3.14
N THR A 93 11.15 2.27 -1.82
CA THR A 93 10.72 1.04 -1.13
C THR A 93 9.25 1.15 -0.72
N PHE A 94 8.56 0.02 -0.56
CA PHE A 94 7.16 -0.04 -0.12
C PHE A 94 6.89 0.70 1.20
N GLU A 95 7.87 0.78 2.10
CA GLU A 95 7.77 1.50 3.39
C GLU A 95 7.74 3.02 3.22
N HIS A 96 8.39 3.56 2.19
CA HIS A 96 8.47 5.00 1.95
C HIS A 96 7.41 5.49 0.95
N MET A 97 6.45 4.64 0.60
CA MET A 97 5.37 4.98 -0.32
C MET A 97 4.28 5.83 0.37
N PHE A 98 3.93 5.46 1.60
CA PHE A 98 2.94 6.14 2.42
C PHE A 98 3.55 6.54 3.76
N GLU A 99 3.31 7.79 4.16
CA GLU A 99 3.65 8.30 5.48
C GLU A 99 2.40 8.26 6.37
N GLU A 100 2.51 7.62 7.54
CA GLU A 100 1.44 7.58 8.53
C GLU A 100 1.41 8.89 9.34
N VAL A 101 0.28 9.57 9.34
CA VAL A 101 0.07 10.81 10.09
C VAL A 101 -0.62 10.47 11.42
N PRO A 102 -0.06 10.85 12.59
CA PRO A 102 -0.69 10.57 13.88
C PRO A 102 -2.00 11.34 14.03
N ILE A 103 -3.06 10.63 14.44
CA ILE A 103 -4.39 11.20 14.63
C ILE A 103 -4.57 11.63 16.09
N ILE A 104 -4.88 12.90 16.31
CA ILE A 104 -5.17 13.44 17.64
C ILE A 104 -6.63 13.89 17.66
N ILE A 105 -7.46 13.22 18.46
CA ILE A 105 -8.87 13.60 18.64
C ILE A 105 -8.92 14.75 19.65
N LYS A 106 -9.40 15.92 19.20
CA LYS A 106 -9.62 17.09 20.04
C LYS A 106 -11.11 17.37 20.17
N ASN A 107 -11.60 17.40 21.40
CA ASN A 107 -12.99 17.74 21.70
C ASN A 107 -13.07 19.16 22.26
N SER A 108 -14.13 19.89 21.87
CA SER A 108 -14.46 21.17 22.50
C SER A 108 -15.08 20.94 23.88
N HIS A 109 -15.01 21.96 24.76
CA HIS A 109 -15.62 21.86 26.08
C HIS A 109 -17.13 21.56 26.03
N LEU A 110 -17.83 22.08 25.02
CA LEU A 110 -19.27 21.82 24.84
C LEU A 110 -19.55 20.35 24.50
N ILE A 111 -18.75 19.74 23.62
CA ILE A 111 -18.85 18.31 23.28
C ILE A 111 -18.58 17.45 24.52
N ASN A 112 -17.64 17.87 25.37
CA ASN A 112 -17.37 17.16 26.62
C ASN A 112 -18.59 17.19 27.55
N VAL A 113 -19.23 18.36 27.73
CA VAL A 113 -20.47 18.47 28.54
C VAL A 113 -21.58 17.59 27.97
N LEU A 114 -21.75 17.56 26.64
CA LEU A 114 -22.70 16.68 25.98
C LEU A 114 -22.37 15.20 26.23
N MET A 115 -21.10 14.81 26.19
CA MET A 115 -20.66 13.44 26.46
C MET A 115 -20.98 13.04 27.91
N TRP A 116 -20.78 13.93 28.88
CA TRP A 116 -21.18 13.72 30.28
C TRP A 116 -22.69 13.56 30.45
N GLU A 117 -23.48 14.32 29.69
CA GLU A 117 -24.94 14.22 29.74
C GLU A 117 -25.43 12.91 29.10
N LEU A 118 -24.83 12.51 27.97
CA LEU A 118 -25.11 11.24 27.31
C LEU A 118 -24.74 10.04 28.17
N GLU A 119 -23.61 10.09 28.89
CA GLU A 119 -23.22 9.03 29.82
C GLU A 119 -24.25 8.84 30.94
N LYS A 120 -24.80 9.93 31.48
CA LYS A 120 -25.86 9.86 32.51
C LYS A 120 -27.20 9.35 31.97
N LYS A 121 -27.50 9.64 30.71
CA LYS A 121 -28.74 9.23 30.03
C LYS A 121 -28.67 7.82 29.43
N SER A 122 -27.45 7.32 29.16
CA SER A 122 -27.19 6.01 28.61
C SER A 122 -27.09 4.98 29.73
N ALA A 123 -28.00 4.00 29.74
CA ALA A 123 -27.84 2.83 30.59
C ALA A 123 -26.69 1.98 30.02
N VAL A 124 -25.59 1.88 30.77
CA VAL A 124 -24.46 0.95 30.63
C VAL A 124 -24.28 0.43 29.19
N ALA A 125 -23.54 1.19 28.37
CA ALA A 125 -23.01 0.63 27.13
C ALA A 125 -22.00 -0.46 27.50
N ASP A 126 -22.43 -1.72 27.43
CA ASP A 126 -21.61 -2.90 27.70
C ASP A 126 -20.39 -2.89 26.77
N LYS A 127 -19.24 -2.50 27.33
CA LYS A 127 -17.93 -2.51 26.65
C LYS A 127 -17.36 -3.94 26.58
N HIS A 128 -18.19 -4.95 26.35
CA HIS A 128 -17.80 -6.36 26.40
C HIS A 128 -17.19 -6.88 25.08
N ASP A 129 -17.32 -6.14 23.97
CA ASP A 129 -16.78 -6.58 22.67
C ASP A 129 -15.25 -6.58 22.59
N LEU A 130 -14.56 -5.70 23.34
CA LEU A 130 -13.09 -5.64 23.33
C LEU A 130 -12.42 -6.91 23.90
N LEU A 131 -13.14 -7.69 24.71
CA LEU A 131 -12.66 -8.93 25.33
C LEU A 131 -13.14 -10.19 24.59
N SER A 132 -13.82 -10.04 23.46
CA SER A 132 -14.32 -11.18 22.71
C SER A 132 -13.15 -11.93 22.04
N LEU A 133 -12.81 -13.09 22.59
CA LEU A 133 -11.84 -14.05 22.02
C LEU A 133 -12.37 -14.70 20.72
N ALA A 134 -13.61 -14.44 20.32
CA ALA A 134 -14.30 -15.08 19.21
C ALA A 134 -13.98 -14.47 17.83
N SER A 135 -12.71 -14.19 17.54
CA SER A 135 -12.28 -13.59 16.25
C SER A 135 -11.49 -14.54 15.34
N SER A 136 -11.63 -15.86 15.52
CA SER A 136 -11.02 -16.87 14.62
C SER A 136 -11.40 -16.66 13.15
N ASP A 137 -12.64 -16.25 12.87
CA ASP A 137 -13.11 -15.96 11.52
C ASP A 137 -12.47 -14.69 10.92
N HIS A 138 -12.17 -13.69 11.74
CA HIS A 138 -11.46 -12.48 11.28
C HIS A 138 -10.03 -12.80 10.89
N LEU A 139 -9.32 -13.56 11.73
CA LEU A 139 -7.97 -14.02 11.43
C LEU A 139 -7.97 -14.92 10.18
N ARG A 140 -8.91 -15.85 10.07
CA ARG A 140 -9.06 -16.72 8.90
C ARG A 140 -9.25 -15.93 7.62
N LYS A 141 -10.14 -14.93 7.62
CA LYS A 141 -10.36 -14.07 6.44
C LYS A 141 -9.14 -13.22 6.12
N ASN A 142 -8.45 -12.65 7.11
CA ASN A 142 -7.18 -11.94 6.89
C ASN A 142 -6.11 -12.84 6.25
N LEU A 143 -5.98 -14.09 6.74
CA LEU A 143 -5.05 -15.06 6.17
C LEU A 143 -5.44 -15.47 4.76
N GLN A 144 -6.74 -15.62 4.47
CA GLN A 144 -7.23 -15.92 3.13
C GLN A 144 -6.88 -14.79 2.15
N LEU A 145 -7.15 -13.53 2.53
CA LEU A 145 -6.79 -12.37 1.73
C LEU A 145 -5.27 -12.24 1.54
N LEU A 146 -4.48 -12.58 2.57
CA LEU A 146 -3.02 -12.62 2.46
C LEU A 146 -2.56 -13.69 1.46
N MET A 147 -3.15 -14.88 1.49
CA MET A 147 -2.83 -15.95 0.52
C MET A 147 -3.13 -15.51 -0.90
N ASP A 148 -4.30 -14.89 -1.14
CA ASP A 148 -4.66 -14.38 -2.47
C ASP A 148 -3.64 -13.35 -3.00
N ARG A 149 -3.17 -12.43 -2.14
CA ARG A 149 -2.13 -11.44 -2.54
C ARG A 149 -0.75 -12.04 -2.73
N VAL A 150 -0.39 -13.05 -1.96
CA VAL A 150 0.88 -13.78 -2.15
C VAL A 150 0.85 -14.55 -3.46
N ASP A 151 -0.29 -15.15 -3.83
CA ASP A 151 -0.45 -15.84 -5.11
C ASP A 151 -0.36 -14.86 -6.29
N GLU A 152 -0.98 -13.67 -6.18
CA GLU A 152 -0.80 -12.59 -7.17
C GLU A 152 0.67 -12.16 -7.28
N MET A 153 1.36 -11.99 -6.16
CA MET A 153 2.79 -11.67 -6.16
C MET A 153 3.63 -12.77 -6.82
N SER A 154 3.27 -14.05 -6.59
CA SER A 154 3.92 -15.19 -7.23
C SER A 154 3.75 -15.17 -8.75
N GLN A 155 2.55 -14.85 -9.24
CA GLN A 155 2.29 -14.69 -10.68
C GLN A 155 3.16 -13.56 -11.27
N ASP A 156 3.29 -12.43 -10.59
CA ASP A 156 4.15 -11.33 -11.02
C ASP A 156 5.64 -11.70 -11.02
N ILE A 157 6.10 -12.47 -10.03
CA ILE A 157 7.46 -13.02 -9.99
C ILE A 157 7.69 -13.93 -11.21
N VAL A 158 6.73 -14.77 -11.58
CA VAL A 158 6.83 -15.63 -12.77
C VAL A 158 6.92 -14.81 -14.06
N LYS A 159 6.11 -13.75 -14.20
CA LYS A 159 6.20 -12.81 -15.33
C LYS A 159 7.59 -12.16 -15.38
N TYR A 160 8.09 -11.70 -14.24
CA TYR A 160 9.42 -11.07 -14.13
C TYR A 160 10.56 -12.05 -14.44
N ASN A 161 10.46 -13.30 -14.00
CA ASN A 161 11.44 -14.34 -14.32
C ASN A 161 11.47 -14.64 -15.81
N THR A 162 10.30 -14.69 -16.46
CA THR A 162 10.18 -14.87 -17.91
C THR A 162 10.79 -13.70 -18.66
N TYR A 163 10.50 -12.47 -18.22
CA TYR A 163 11.12 -11.25 -18.74
C TYR A 163 12.66 -11.29 -18.65
N THR A 164 13.20 -11.65 -17.48
CA THR A 164 14.65 -11.75 -17.24
C THR A 164 15.30 -12.80 -18.14
N ARG A 165 14.65 -13.96 -18.34
CA ARG A 165 15.11 -15.00 -19.27
C ARG A 165 15.12 -14.50 -20.72
N ASN A 166 14.12 -13.73 -21.14
CA ASN A 166 14.05 -13.18 -22.49
C ASN A 166 15.14 -12.13 -22.75
N ILE A 167 15.42 -11.25 -21.77
CA ILE A 167 16.55 -10.31 -21.86
C ILE A 167 17.87 -11.07 -21.97
N SER A 168 18.10 -12.06 -21.11
CA SER A 168 19.36 -12.81 -21.10
C SER A 168 19.60 -13.51 -22.45
N LYS A 169 18.56 -14.14 -23.02
CA LYS A 169 18.62 -14.72 -24.37
C LYS A 169 18.91 -13.68 -25.44
N GLN A 170 18.25 -12.53 -25.41
CA GLN A 170 18.48 -11.46 -26.38
C GLN A 170 19.90 -10.87 -26.27
N GLN A 171 20.41 -10.72 -25.05
CA GLN A 171 21.75 -10.23 -24.78
C GLN A 171 22.81 -11.23 -25.26
N GLN A 172 22.58 -12.54 -25.07
CA GLN A 172 23.43 -13.59 -25.63
C GLN A 172 23.42 -13.58 -27.16
N GLN A 173 22.25 -13.44 -27.78
CA GLN A 173 22.14 -13.32 -29.25
C GLN A 173 22.89 -12.08 -29.76
N LYS A 174 22.75 -10.93 -29.10
CA LYS A 174 23.49 -9.71 -29.44
C LYS A 174 25.01 -9.90 -29.27
N HIS A 175 25.43 -10.53 -28.18
CA HIS A 175 26.84 -10.79 -27.89
C HIS A 175 27.47 -11.82 -28.85
N GLN A 176 26.71 -12.76 -29.38
CA GLN A 176 27.18 -13.67 -30.45
C GLN A 176 27.14 -13.02 -31.83
N TYR A 177 26.17 -12.13 -32.08
CA TYR A 177 26.01 -11.45 -33.37
C TYR A 177 27.11 -10.41 -33.63
N GLN A 178 27.51 -9.64 -32.61
CA GLN A 178 28.58 -8.64 -32.72
C GLN A 178 29.93 -9.18 -33.24
N PRO A 179 30.55 -10.21 -32.64
CA PRO A 179 31.82 -10.76 -33.12
C PRO A 179 31.68 -11.48 -34.46
N ARG A 180 30.53 -12.14 -34.72
CA ARG A 180 30.28 -12.81 -36.00
C ARG A 180 30.27 -11.81 -37.16
N ARG A 181 29.68 -10.62 -36.95
CA ARG A 181 29.73 -9.51 -37.92
C ARG A 181 31.12 -8.90 -38.04
N GLN A 182 31.86 -8.75 -36.94
CA GLN A 182 33.24 -8.26 -36.98
C GLN A 182 34.15 -9.21 -37.79
N GLN A 183 34.02 -10.52 -37.61
CA GLN A 183 34.78 -11.52 -38.38
C GLN A 183 34.41 -11.50 -39.87
N GLU A 184 33.13 -11.34 -40.21
CA GLU A 184 32.68 -11.23 -41.60
C GLU A 184 33.20 -9.94 -42.26
N ASN A 185 33.22 -8.82 -41.53
CA ASN A 185 33.77 -7.56 -42.01
C ASN A 185 35.29 -7.65 -42.24
N VAL A 186 36.05 -8.29 -41.34
CA VAL A 186 37.50 -8.51 -41.52
C VAL A 186 37.79 -9.41 -42.73
N GLN A 187 36.98 -10.45 -42.96
CA GLN A 187 37.11 -11.30 -44.15
C GLN A 187 36.80 -10.55 -45.45
N ARG A 188 35.78 -9.69 -45.50
CA ARG A 188 35.47 -8.87 -46.69
C ARG A 188 36.54 -7.80 -46.95
N GLN A 189 37.12 -7.23 -45.90
CA GLN A 189 38.25 -6.29 -45.99
C GLN A 189 39.49 -6.96 -46.60
N SER A 190 39.75 -8.23 -46.29
CA SER A 190 40.83 -9.01 -46.93
C SER A 190 40.57 -9.35 -48.41
N ARG A 191 39.30 -9.29 -48.86
CA ARG A 191 38.88 -9.53 -50.25
C ARG A 191 38.71 -8.25 -51.07
N GLY A 192 38.89 -7.07 -50.46
CA GLY A 192 38.81 -5.77 -51.14
C GLY A 192 37.39 -5.28 -51.44
N GLU A 193 36.35 -5.87 -50.83
CA GLU A 193 34.95 -5.41 -50.98
C GLU A 193 34.59 -4.35 -49.92
N PRO A 194 33.66 -3.41 -50.22
CA PRO A 194 33.22 -2.40 -49.27
C PRO A 194 32.50 -3.03 -48.06
N LEU A 195 32.78 -2.47 -46.88
CA LEU A 195 32.23 -2.94 -45.60
C LEU A 195 30.70 -2.90 -45.60
N LEU A 196 30.06 -3.92 -45.01
CA LEU A 196 28.62 -3.92 -44.79
C LEU A 196 28.24 -2.71 -43.90
N PRO A 197 27.20 -1.92 -44.27
CA PRO A 197 26.76 -0.78 -43.49
C PRO A 197 26.41 -1.18 -42.06
N GLU A 198 26.70 -0.30 -41.10
CA GLU A 198 26.22 -0.41 -39.72
C GLU A 198 24.69 -0.25 -39.71
N GLU A 199 23.95 -1.29 -40.10
CA GLU A 199 22.54 -1.35 -39.77
C GLU A 199 22.41 -1.40 -38.26
N ASP A 200 21.86 -0.33 -37.71
CA ASP A 200 21.46 -0.15 -36.31
C ASP A 200 21.02 -1.49 -35.68
N LEU A 201 21.86 -2.05 -34.80
CA LEU A 201 21.54 -3.20 -33.94
C LEU A 201 20.21 -3.00 -33.17
N SER A 202 19.75 -1.75 -33.11
CA SER A 202 18.49 -1.21 -32.62
C SER A 202 17.24 -1.74 -33.34
N LYS A 203 17.31 -2.07 -34.65
CA LYS A 203 16.13 -2.50 -35.45
C LYS A 203 15.73 -3.97 -35.26
N PRO A 204 16.64 -4.96 -35.26
CA PRO A 204 16.27 -6.37 -35.06
C PRO A 204 16.16 -6.77 -33.57
N PHE A 205 16.82 -6.07 -32.65
CA PHE A 205 16.81 -6.38 -31.22
C PHE A 205 16.07 -5.30 -30.41
N LYS A 206 14.75 -5.21 -30.61
CA LYS A 206 13.92 -4.33 -29.77
C LYS A 206 13.92 -4.88 -28.33
N PRO A 207 14.33 -4.09 -27.32
CA PRO A 207 14.34 -4.57 -25.94
C PRO A 207 12.91 -4.91 -25.51
N PRO A 208 12.67 -6.08 -24.89
CA PRO A 208 11.36 -6.41 -24.34
C PRO A 208 10.97 -5.34 -23.32
N GLN A 209 9.70 -4.94 -23.33
CA GLN A 209 9.22 -3.97 -22.36
C GLN A 209 9.20 -4.58 -20.97
N PRO A 210 9.72 -3.87 -19.95
CA PRO A 210 9.68 -4.34 -18.59
C PRO A 210 8.23 -4.43 -18.08
N PRO A 211 7.89 -5.44 -17.27
CA PRO A 211 6.63 -5.42 -16.55
C PRO A 211 6.60 -4.21 -15.60
N GLY A 212 5.44 -3.56 -15.48
CA GLY A 212 5.26 -2.42 -14.59
C GLY A 212 5.54 -2.83 -13.14
N ARG A 213 6.45 -2.13 -12.46
CA ARG A 213 6.84 -2.46 -11.08
C ARG A 213 5.92 -1.87 -10.01
N MET A 214 5.07 -0.90 -10.39
CA MET A 214 4.16 -0.24 -9.46
C MET A 214 3.18 -1.23 -8.83
N GLU A 215 2.60 -2.12 -9.64
CA GLU A 215 1.64 -3.12 -9.15
C GLU A 215 2.29 -4.04 -8.11
N THR A 216 3.50 -4.52 -8.39
CA THR A 216 4.26 -5.37 -7.47
C THR A 216 4.60 -4.65 -6.16
N LEU A 217 4.91 -3.36 -6.20
CA LEU A 217 5.18 -2.57 -4.99
C LEU A 217 3.92 -2.36 -4.15
N LEU A 218 2.77 -2.12 -4.80
CA LEU A 218 1.48 -2.00 -4.12
C LEU A 218 1.10 -3.32 -3.44
N ILE A 219 1.27 -4.46 -4.12
CA ILE A 219 1.02 -5.79 -3.56
C ILE A 219 1.95 -6.05 -2.37
N ALA A 220 3.23 -5.72 -2.46
CA ALA A 220 4.16 -5.84 -1.34
C ALA A 220 3.74 -4.97 -0.14
N GLY A 221 3.27 -3.74 -0.39
CA GLY A 221 2.71 -2.86 0.63
C GLY A 221 1.49 -3.48 1.31
N GLN A 222 0.54 -4.03 0.52
CA GLN A 222 -0.63 -4.73 1.07
C GLN A 222 -0.23 -5.93 1.95
N ILE A 223 0.69 -6.78 1.48
CA ILE A 223 1.20 -7.92 2.26
C ILE A 223 1.77 -7.46 3.59
N ASN A 224 2.52 -6.35 3.61
CA ASN A 224 3.03 -5.80 4.86
C ASN A 224 1.90 -5.33 5.79
N THR A 225 0.88 -4.65 5.26
CA THR A 225 -0.28 -4.23 6.08
C THR A 225 -1.02 -5.42 6.68
N TYR A 226 -1.23 -6.51 5.92
CA TYR A 226 -1.81 -7.74 6.46
C TYR A 226 -0.92 -8.36 7.54
N CYS A 227 0.39 -8.42 7.33
CA CYS A 227 1.34 -8.89 8.33
C CYS A 227 1.32 -8.05 9.61
N GLN A 228 1.27 -6.72 9.50
CA GLN A 228 1.15 -5.82 10.65
C GLN A 228 -0.18 -6.02 11.37
N ASN A 229 -1.29 -6.12 10.64
CA ASN A 229 -2.61 -6.39 11.22
C ASN A 229 -2.65 -7.73 11.97
N ILE A 230 -2.00 -8.78 11.45
CA ILE A 230 -1.91 -10.08 12.12
C ILE A 230 -1.04 -10.01 13.38
N LYS A 231 0.07 -9.26 13.34
CA LYS A 231 0.91 -9.02 14.53
C LYS A 231 0.15 -8.25 15.60
N GLU A 232 -0.49 -7.15 15.21
CA GLU A 232 -1.31 -6.30 16.08
C GLU A 232 -2.53 -7.06 16.63
N TYR A 233 -3.06 -8.07 15.92
CA TYR A 233 -4.10 -8.97 16.45
C TYR A 233 -3.55 -9.96 17.49
N ARG A 234 -2.29 -10.39 17.37
CA ARG A 234 -1.67 -11.35 18.30
C ARG A 234 -1.41 -10.74 19.67
N GLU A 235 -1.00 -9.47 19.73
CA GLU A 235 -0.67 -8.77 20.99
C GLU A 235 -1.85 -8.68 21.98
N PRO A 236 -3.06 -8.23 21.61
CA PRO A 236 -4.23 -8.20 22.47
C PRO A 236 -4.91 -9.56 22.64
N GLY A 237 -4.52 -10.62 21.90
CA GLY A 237 -5.01 -11.99 22.15
C GLY A 237 -4.25 -12.71 23.26
N VAL A 238 -2.98 -12.35 23.48
CA VAL A 238 -2.14 -12.91 24.56
C VAL A 238 -2.59 -12.40 25.93
N VAL A 239 -2.97 -11.13 26.06
CA VAL A 239 -3.33 -10.53 27.35
C VAL A 239 -4.60 -11.17 27.97
N PRO A 240 -5.72 -11.37 27.25
CA PRO A 240 -6.88 -12.10 27.74
C PRO A 240 -6.59 -13.59 27.92
N GLY A 241 -5.79 -14.23 27.06
CA GLY A 241 -5.38 -15.63 27.23
C GLY A 241 -4.59 -15.86 28.52
N VAL A 242 -3.72 -14.91 28.90
CA VAL A 242 -3.01 -14.93 30.18
C VAL A 242 -3.95 -14.61 31.35
N LEU A 243 -4.84 -13.62 31.21
CA LEU A 243 -5.81 -13.27 32.25
C LEU A 243 -6.83 -14.39 32.54
N THR A 244 -7.22 -15.16 31.53
CA THR A 244 -8.15 -16.31 31.65
C THR A 244 -7.49 -17.60 32.11
N SER A 245 -6.16 -17.71 31.98
CA SER A 245 -5.37 -18.88 32.43
C SER A 245 -4.77 -18.72 33.82
N LEU A 246 -4.85 -17.52 34.41
CA LEU A 246 -4.59 -17.34 35.83
C LEU A 246 -5.72 -18.02 36.63
N PRO A 247 -5.41 -18.97 37.53
CA PRO A 247 -6.42 -19.56 38.40
C PRO A 247 -7.05 -18.44 39.24
N TYR A 248 -8.38 -18.44 39.36
CA TYR A 248 -9.14 -17.57 40.26
C TYR A 248 -8.54 -17.59 41.67
N VAL A 249 -7.68 -16.62 41.99
CA VAL A 249 -7.32 -16.31 43.36
C VAL A 249 -8.29 -15.22 43.82
N TYR A 250 -9.37 -15.65 44.45
CA TYR A 250 -10.11 -14.82 45.38
C TYR A 250 -9.12 -14.18 46.37
N PRO A 251 -9.27 -12.88 46.70
CA PRO A 251 -8.98 -12.44 48.05
C PRO A 251 -10.29 -11.98 48.67
N ALA A 252 -10.72 -12.76 49.67
CA ALA A 252 -11.54 -12.26 50.74
C ALA A 252 -10.86 -11.05 51.37
N PHE A 253 -11.45 -9.86 51.28
CA PHE A 253 -11.26 -8.78 52.24
C PHE A 253 -12.57 -7.98 52.32
N VAL A 254 -13.50 -8.54 53.10
CA VAL A 254 -14.47 -7.75 53.84
C VAL A 254 -13.80 -7.46 55.19
N SER A 255 -13.58 -6.19 55.48
CA SER A 255 -13.36 -5.63 56.82
C SER A 255 -13.94 -4.24 56.82
#